data_AF-A0A7K3DCI8-F1
#
_entry.id   AF-A0A7K3DCI8-F1
#
_cell.length_a   1.000
_cell.length_b   1.000
_cell.length_c   1.000
_cell.angle_alpha   90.00
_cell.angle_beta   90.00
_cell.angle_gamma   90.00
#
_symmetry.space_group_name_H-M   'P 1'
#
loop_
_entity.id
_entity.type
_entity.pdbx_description
1 polymer ?
#
loop_
_entity_poly.entity_id
_entity_poly.type
_entity_poly.pdbx_seq_one_letter_code
_entity_poly.pdbx_strand_id
1 'polypeptide(L)' 'DGYQQNAEGLLAGGADALIVETTQDLLQTKSSLIGARRAMDALGVSVPLICSLAFETTGVMLLGSEIGAALTSLEPLGID' A
#
# COMPACT_ATOMS: atom_id res chain seq x y z
N ASP A 1 -11.39 -3.78 4.70
CA ASP A 1 -11.57 -5.11 5.33
C ASP A 1 -10.79 -6.20 4.60
N GLY A 2 -11.04 -6.46 3.31
CA GLY A 2 -10.29 -7.49 2.56
C GLY A 2 -8.75 -7.34 2.57
N TYR A 3 -8.22 -6.11 2.43
CA TYR A 3 -6.77 -5.89 2.49
C TYR A 3 -6.15 -6.18 3.85
N GLN A 4 -6.88 -5.94 4.95
CA GLN A 4 -6.40 -6.26 6.29
C GLN A 4 -6.29 -7.78 6.44
N GLN A 5 -7.35 -8.52 6.08
CA GLN A 5 -7.35 -9.99 6.18
C GLN A 5 -6.22 -10.61 5.35
N ASN A 6 -5.96 -10.08 4.15
CA ASN A 6 -4.85 -10.53 3.32
C ASN A 6 -3.49 -10.26 4.01
N ALA A 7 -3.29 -9.06 4.53
CA ALA A 7 -2.06 -8.69 5.22
C ALA A 7 -1.85 -9.52 6.51
N GLU A 8 -2.90 -9.79 7.28
CA GLU A 8 -2.85 -10.66 8.46
C GLU A 8 -2.38 -12.07 8.08
N GLY A 9 -2.87 -12.61 6.95
CA GLY A 9 -2.43 -13.91 6.45
C GLY A 9 -0.94 -13.95 6.08
N LEU A 10 -0.45 -12.91 5.38
CA LEU A 10 0.97 -12.79 5.02
C LEU A 10 1.86 -12.65 6.27
N LEU A 11 1.47 -11.81 7.22
CA LEU A 11 2.21 -11.58 8.46
C LEU A 11 2.21 -12.83 9.35
N ALA A 12 1.09 -13.52 9.49
CA ALA A 12 1.02 -14.79 10.20
C ALA A 12 1.88 -15.88 9.54
N GLY A 13 2.06 -15.79 8.22
CA GLY A 13 2.98 -16.63 7.44
C GLY A 13 4.47 -16.29 7.65
N GLY A 14 4.80 -15.25 8.42
CA GLY A 14 6.18 -14.85 8.70
C GLY A 14 6.80 -13.93 7.65
N ALA A 15 6.00 -13.18 6.89
CA ALA A 15 6.54 -12.20 5.94
C ALA A 15 7.37 -11.12 6.67
N ASP A 16 8.59 -10.86 6.20
CA ASP A 16 9.50 -9.86 6.76
C ASP A 16 9.23 -8.43 6.27
N ALA A 17 8.37 -8.26 5.26
CA ALA A 17 7.94 -6.98 4.70
C ALA A 17 6.61 -7.16 3.97
N LEU A 18 5.88 -6.06 3.79
CA LEU A 18 4.69 -6.00 2.94
C LEU A 18 4.92 -5.01 1.80
N ILE A 19 4.56 -5.42 0.58
CA ILE A 19 4.59 -4.55 -0.60
C ILE A 19 3.19 -4.43 -1.20
N VAL A 20 2.72 -3.20 -1.35
CA VAL A 20 1.54 -2.87 -2.16
C VAL A 20 2.03 -2.48 -3.54
N GLU A 21 1.96 -3.41 -4.49
CA GLU A 21 2.57 -3.27 -5.80
C GLU A 21 1.58 -3.20 -6.96
N THR A 22 2.08 -2.69 -8.10
CA THR A 22 1.40 -2.68 -9.39
C THR A 22 0.02 -2.01 -9.31
N THR A 23 -0.11 -0.98 -8.48
CA THR A 23 -1.37 -0.27 -8.30
C THR A 23 -1.48 0.91 -9.27
N GLN A 24 -2.67 1.09 -9.85
CA GLN A 24 -2.98 2.18 -10.77
C GLN A 24 -4.15 3.05 -10.29
N ASP A 25 -4.66 2.77 -9.09
CA ASP A 25 -5.73 3.51 -8.41
C ASP A 25 -5.23 3.94 -7.02
N LEU A 26 -5.32 5.24 -6.73
CA LEU A 26 -4.85 5.80 -5.45
C LEU A 26 -5.72 5.38 -4.26
N LEU A 27 -7.04 5.31 -4.43
CA LEU A 27 -7.95 4.90 -3.35
C LEU A 27 -7.70 3.45 -2.96
N GLN A 28 -7.50 2.58 -3.95
CA GLN A 28 -7.11 1.18 -3.77
C GLN A 28 -5.77 1.09 -3.04
N THR A 29 -4.76 1.83 -3.50
CA THR A 29 -3.45 1.88 -2.83
C THR A 29 -3.57 2.31 -1.37
N LYS A 30 -4.28 3.41 -1.09
CA LYS A 30 -4.52 3.89 0.28
C LYS A 30 -5.24 2.86 1.13
N SER A 31 -6.27 2.22 0.57
CA SER A 31 -7.04 1.18 1.26
C SER A 31 -6.18 -0.02 1.63
N SER A 32 -5.25 -0.41 0.74
CA SER A 32 -4.27 -1.47 0.99
C SER A 32 -3.29 -1.11 2.09
N LEU A 33 -2.71 0.10 2.06
CA LEU A 33 -1.76 0.58 3.07
C LEU A 33 -2.40 0.68 4.46
N ILE A 34 -3.61 1.24 4.55
CA ILE A 34 -4.36 1.32 5.80
C ILE A 34 -4.73 -0.08 6.30
N GLY A 35 -5.11 -0.99 5.40
CA GLY A 35 -5.39 -2.39 5.74
C GLY A 35 -4.17 -3.10 6.32
N ALA A 36 -3.00 -2.93 5.68
CA ALA A 36 -1.73 -3.48 6.15
C ALA A 36 -1.33 -2.93 7.52
N ARG A 37 -1.52 -1.63 7.77
CA ARG A 37 -1.27 -1.03 9.09
C ARG A 37 -2.19 -1.61 10.17
N ARG A 38 -3.48 -1.72 9.88
CA ARG A 38 -4.45 -2.35 10.82
C ARG A 38 -4.09 -3.80 11.12
N ALA A 39 -3.59 -4.55 10.13
CA ALA A 39 -3.14 -5.92 10.31
C ALA A 39 -1.90 -6.00 11.23
N MET A 40 -0.92 -5.12 11.00
CA MET A 40 0.26 -4.97 11.87
C MET A 40 -0.15 -4.65 13.31
N ASP A 41 -1.05 -3.68 13.50
CA ASP A 41 -1.57 -3.29 14.82
C ASP A 41 -2.31 -4.46 15.51
N ALA A 42 -3.13 -5.20 14.76
CA ALA A 42 -3.91 -6.32 15.28
C ALA A 42 -3.03 -7.51 15.73
N LEU A 43 -1.90 -7.73 15.05
CA LEU A 43 -0.98 -8.83 15.34
C LEU A 43 0.19 -8.42 16.26
N GLY A 44 0.36 -7.13 16.55
CA GLY A 44 1.45 -6.61 17.36
C GLY A 44 2.82 -6.77 16.70
N VAL A 45 2.87 -6.76 15.36
CA VAL A 45 4.10 -6.87 14.57
C VAL A 45 4.31 -5.61 13.75
N SER A 46 5.55 -5.26 13.46
CA SER A 46 5.90 -4.14 12.58
C SER A 46 6.98 -4.59 11.62
N VAL A 47 6.66 -4.51 10.33
CA VAL A 47 7.57 -4.82 9.21
C VAL A 47 7.54 -3.66 8.21
N PRO A 48 8.57 -3.49 7.35
CA PRO A 48 8.56 -2.46 6.32
C PRO A 48 7.32 -2.57 5.42
N LEU A 49 6.70 -1.43 5.14
CA LEU A 49 5.53 -1.28 4.27
C LEU A 49 5.90 -0.44 3.05
N ILE A 50 6.11 -1.12 1.93
CA ILE A 50 6.57 -0.53 0.67
C ILE A 50 5.39 -0.33 -0.28
N CYS A 51 5.42 0.74 -1.08
CA CYS A 51 4.46 0.99 -2.14
C CYS A 51 5.15 1.10 -3.50
N SER A 52 4.62 0.38 -4.50
CA SER A 52 5.05 0.47 -5.90
C SER A 52 3.84 0.77 -6.78
N LEU A 53 3.91 1.91 -7.48
CA LEU A 53 2.85 2.43 -8.34
C LEU A 53 3.17 2.14 -9.80
N ALA A 54 2.15 1.84 -10.59
CA ALA A 54 2.26 1.70 -12.04
C ALA A 54 1.71 2.95 -12.75
N PHE A 55 2.51 3.51 -13.65
CA PHE A 55 2.18 4.67 -14.47
C PHE A 55 2.11 4.28 -15.94
N GLU A 56 1.21 4.93 -16.66
CA GLU A 56 1.16 4.86 -18.12
C GLU A 56 2.35 5.57 -18.75
N THR A 57 2.59 5.31 -20.04
CA THR A 57 3.65 5.98 -20.81
C THR A 57 3.49 7.50 -20.90
N THR A 58 2.29 8.02 -20.58
CA THR A 58 1.96 9.44 -20.51
C THR A 58 2.37 10.10 -19.19
N GLY A 59 2.84 9.33 -18.19
CA GLY A 59 3.31 9.86 -16.90
C GLY A 59 2.22 10.02 -15.83
N VAL A 60 1.01 9.52 -16.07
CA VAL A 60 -0.09 9.47 -15.09
C VAL A 60 -0.52 8.03 -14.81
N MET A 61 -1.12 7.78 -13.65
CA MET A 61 -1.80 6.52 -13.34
C MET A 61 -3.08 6.38 -14.20
N LEU A 62 -3.69 5.19 -14.21
CA LEU A 62 -4.91 4.90 -14.99
C LEU A 62 -6.05 5.91 -14.75
N LEU A 63 -6.17 6.42 -13.53
CA LEU A 63 -7.18 7.41 -13.14
C LEU A 63 -6.70 8.85 -13.21
N GLY A 64 -5.59 9.11 -13.91
CA GLY A 64 -5.10 10.46 -14.23
C GLY A 64 -4.24 11.12 -13.15
N SER A 65 -3.91 10.41 -12.06
CA SER A 65 -3.02 10.97 -11.03
C SER A 65 -1.57 10.99 -11.49
N GLU A 66 -0.94 12.15 -11.48
CA GLU A 66 0.49 12.30 -11.76
C GLU A 66 1.35 11.98 -10.53
N ILE A 67 2.66 11.81 -10.72
CA ILE A 67 3.58 11.30 -9.69
C ILE A 67 3.56 12.17 -8.42
N GLY A 68 3.57 13.51 -8.57
CA GLY A 68 3.55 14.43 -7.44
C GLY A 68 2.28 14.31 -6.60
N ALA A 69 1.13 14.25 -7.25
CA ALA A 69 -0.17 14.00 -6.61
C ALA A 69 -0.23 12.64 -5.89
N ALA A 70 0.35 11.59 -6.50
CA ALA A 70 0.43 10.27 -5.90
C ALA A 70 1.31 10.27 -4.63
N LEU A 71 2.51 10.84 -4.72
CA LEU A 71 3.42 10.94 -3.59
C LEU A 71 2.81 11.74 -2.43
N THR A 72 2.28 12.94 -2.71
CA THR A 72 1.60 13.80 -1.71
C THR A 72 0.45 13.08 -1.02
N SER A 73 -0.23 12.19 -1.75
CA SER A 73 -1.35 11.43 -1.23
C SER A 73 -0.94 10.26 -0.33
N LEU A 74 0.21 9.65 -0.56
CA LEU A 74 0.63 8.39 0.08
C LEU A 74 1.67 8.60 1.18
N GLU A 75 2.55 9.59 1.06
CA GLU A 75 3.59 9.91 2.04
C GLU A 75 3.06 10.04 3.48
N PRO A 76 1.91 10.70 3.75
CA PRO A 76 1.38 10.82 5.11
C PRO A 76 0.92 9.49 5.74
N LEU A 77 0.84 8.41 4.97
CA LEU A 77 0.40 7.09 5.45
C LEU A 77 1.52 6.26 6.08
N GLY A 78 2.75 6.80 6.13
CA GLY A 78 3.88 6.12 6.75
C GLY A 78 4.31 4.88 5.98
N ILE A 79 4.44 5.03 4.66
CA ILE A 79 5.20 4.11 3.80
C ILE A 79 6.69 4.28 4.08
N ASP A 80 7.44 3.18 4.04
CA ASP A 80 8.89 3.13 4.29
C ASP A 80 9.73 3.34 3.02
#